data_AF-A0A915CVX8-F1
#
_entry.id   AF-A0A915CVX8-F1
#
_cell.length_a   1.000
_cell.length_b   1.000
_cell.length_c   1.000
_cell.angle_alpha   90.00
_cell.angle_beta   90.00
_cell.angle_gamma   90.00
#
_symmetry.space_group_name_H-M   'P 1'
#
loop_
_entity.id
_entity.type
_entity.pdbx_description
1 polymer ?
#
loop_
_entity_poly.entity_id
_entity_poly.type
_entity_poly.pdbx_seq_one_letter_code
_entity_poly.pdbx_strand_id
1 'polypeptide(L)'
;MAKRKESTEQTKQTIVDAKKRGYSNRRLCEVGSVSNRQRSGRPRKTSARDDRRLVKIVKGDPRKTATDVRIYANNNLSLGIVIRTARRILERANLPARHPSKKPLISKKNVKARLEFARKHLEWSVAE
;
A
#
# COMPACT_ATOMS: atom_id res chain seq x y z
N MET A 1 18.03 -7.93 38.15
CA MET A 1 18.19 -6.63 38.83
C MET A 1 19.13 -5.66 38.09
N ALA A 2 20.24 -6.11 37.48
CA ALA A 2 21.26 -5.24 36.87
C ALA A 2 20.79 -4.41 35.64
N LYS A 3 20.11 -5.03 34.66
CA LYS A 3 19.66 -4.35 33.42
C LYS A 3 18.75 -3.14 33.66
N ARG A 4 18.00 -3.14 34.77
CA ARG A 4 17.05 -2.08 35.12
C ARG A 4 17.75 -0.86 35.73
N LYS A 5 18.91 -1.05 36.36
CA LYS A 5 19.77 0.03 36.87
C LYS A 5 20.56 0.71 35.74
N GLU A 6 21.07 -0.08 34.80
CA GLU A 6 21.73 0.45 33.59
C GLU A 6 20.80 1.32 32.74
N SER A 7 19.56 0.90 32.51
CA SER A 7 18.60 1.69 31.74
C SER A 7 18.25 3.02 32.42
N THR A 8 18.21 3.06 33.77
CA THR A 8 17.97 4.28 34.54
C THR A 8 19.17 5.22 34.56
N GLU A 9 20.40 4.71 34.59
CA GLU A 9 21.62 5.53 34.49
C GLU A 9 21.77 6.15 33.09
N GLN A 10 21.46 5.37 32.05
CA GLN A 10 21.45 5.87 30.66
C GLN A 10 20.43 7.00 30.44
N THR A 11 19.25 6.92 31.07
CA THR A 11 18.24 7.99 31.01
C THR A 11 18.65 9.24 31.78
N LYS A 12 19.30 9.09 32.95
CA LYS A 12 19.86 10.23 33.69
C LYS A 12 20.94 10.96 32.88
N GLN A 13 21.85 10.21 32.26
CA GLN A 13 22.92 10.78 31.44
C GLN A 13 22.36 11.56 30.22
N THR A 14 21.34 11.04 29.56
CA THR A 14 20.68 11.73 28.43
C THR A 14 19.98 13.03 28.84
N ILE A 15 19.39 13.09 30.05
CA ILE A 15 18.80 14.32 30.60
C ILE A 15 19.88 15.40 30.83
N VAL A 16 21.04 15.02 31.38
CA VAL A 16 22.16 15.93 31.63
C VAL A 16 22.74 16.47 30.31
N ASP A 17 22.91 15.58 29.32
CA ASP A 17 23.40 15.97 27.99
C ASP A 17 22.43 16.89 27.24
N ALA A 18 21.11 16.68 27.38
CA ALA A 18 20.07 17.54 26.83
C ALA A 18 20.10 18.95 27.45
N LYS A 19 20.26 19.04 28.78
CA LYS A 19 20.43 20.31 29.51
C LYS A 19 21.68 21.07 29.07
N LYS A 20 22.81 20.39 28.87
CA LYS A 20 24.08 20.98 28.37
C LYS A 20 23.94 21.62 26.99
N ARG A 21 23.08 21.07 26.12
CA ARG A 21 22.79 21.59 24.77
C ARG A 21 21.70 22.68 24.76
N GLY A 22 21.17 23.09 25.91
CA GLY A 22 20.15 24.13 26.04
C GLY A 22 18.71 23.68 25.75
N TYR A 23 18.44 22.36 25.66
CA TYR A 23 17.08 21.86 25.44
C TYR A 23 16.27 21.84 26.75
N SER A 24 15.00 22.27 26.69
CA SER A 24 14.10 22.17 27.84
C SER A 24 13.75 20.71 28.17
N ASN A 25 13.84 20.33 29.45
CA ASN A 25 13.60 18.95 29.91
C ASN A 25 12.14 18.49 29.76
N ARG A 26 11.20 19.42 29.55
CA ARG A 26 9.76 19.13 29.49
C ARG A 26 9.45 18.08 28.41
N ARG A 27 10.02 18.25 27.22
CA ARG A 27 9.81 17.35 26.08
C ARG A 27 10.40 15.97 26.31
N LEU A 28 11.54 15.88 26.98
CA LEU A 28 12.19 14.61 27.28
C LEU A 28 11.36 13.78 28.28
N CYS A 29 10.75 14.42 29.27
CA CYS A 29 9.84 13.75 30.21
C CYS A 29 8.53 13.28 29.56
N GLU A 30 7.97 14.05 28.62
CA GLU A 30 6.69 13.73 27.95
C GLU A 30 6.84 12.71 26.80
N VAL A 31 7.96 12.78 26.06
CA VAL A 31 8.15 12.06 24.79
C VAL A 31 9.24 10.99 24.88
N GLY A 32 10.11 11.05 25.89
CA GLY A 32 11.27 10.15 26.03
C GLY A 32 12.40 10.44 25.03
N SER A 33 12.32 11.49 24.23
CA SER A 33 13.36 11.86 23.26
C SER A 33 13.44 13.37 23.02
N VAL A 34 14.67 13.85 22.83
CA VAL A 34 14.96 15.23 22.36
C VAL A 34 15.06 15.33 20.84
N SER A 35 15.01 14.21 20.12
CA SER A 35 15.06 14.21 18.65
C SER A 35 13.80 14.82 18.03
N ASN A 36 13.97 15.43 16.86
CA ASN A 36 12.83 15.93 16.10
C ASN A 36 11.96 14.77 15.60
N ARG A 37 10.67 14.80 15.96
CA ARG A 37 9.68 13.88 15.39
C ARG A 37 9.46 14.16 13.90
N GLN A 38 9.13 13.12 13.15
CA GLN A 38 8.67 13.28 11.78
C GLN A 38 7.46 14.21 11.74
N ARG A 39 7.49 15.17 10.81
CA ARG A 39 6.39 16.10 10.58
C ARG A 39 5.34 15.44 9.69
N SER A 40 4.08 15.81 9.85
CA SER A 40 2.95 15.27 9.07
C SER A 40 3.02 15.57 7.57
N GLY A 41 3.77 16.60 7.17
CA GLY A 41 3.85 17.05 5.78
C GLY A 41 2.55 17.65 5.26
N ARG A 42 2.49 17.90 3.95
CA ARG A 42 1.31 18.47 3.28
C ARG A 42 0.21 17.41 3.12
N PRO A 43 -1.06 17.72 3.44
CA PRO A 43 -2.16 16.79 3.18
C PRO A 43 -2.32 16.51 1.69
N ARG A 44 -2.85 15.33 1.37
CA ARG A 44 -3.12 14.93 -0.01
C ARG A 44 -4.31 15.72 -0.56
N LYS A 45 -4.30 15.93 -1.88
CA LYS A 45 -5.45 16.53 -2.59
C LYS A 45 -6.70 15.62 -2.56
N THR A 46 -6.51 14.30 -2.49
CA THR A 46 -7.61 13.33 -2.52
C THR A 46 -7.99 12.82 -1.13
N SER A 47 -9.30 12.67 -0.90
CA SER A 47 -9.83 12.02 0.29
C SER A 47 -9.74 10.49 0.18
N ALA A 48 -9.77 9.79 1.32
CA ALA A 48 -9.87 8.33 1.35
C ALA A 48 -11.17 7.82 0.69
N ARG A 49 -12.24 8.63 0.68
CA ARG A 49 -13.48 8.29 -0.04
C ARG A 49 -13.29 8.33 -1.55
N ASP A 50 -12.58 9.34 -2.04
CA ASP A 50 -12.30 9.51 -3.47
C ASP A 50 -11.41 8.38 -3.97
N ASP A 51 -10.32 8.10 -3.25
CA ASP A 51 -9.41 6.99 -3.57
C ASP A 51 -10.18 5.66 -3.68
N ARG A 52 -11.11 5.39 -2.75
CA ARG A 52 -11.96 4.17 -2.80
C ARG A 52 -12.85 4.13 -4.05
N ARG A 53 -13.45 5.25 -4.45
CA ARG A 53 -14.26 5.33 -5.69
C ARG A 53 -13.41 5.04 -6.92
N LEU A 54 -12.22 5.66 -7.00
CA LEU A 54 -11.30 5.49 -8.12
C LEU A 54 -10.79 4.04 -8.22
N VAL A 55 -10.46 3.42 -7.08
CA VAL A 55 -10.05 2.01 -7.03
C VAL A 55 -11.19 1.08 -7.45
N LYS A 56 -12.44 1.38 -7.06
CA LYS A 56 -13.61 0.56 -7.42
C LYS A 56 -13.78 0.45 -8.94
N ILE A 57 -13.49 1.52 -9.68
CA ILE A 57 -13.62 1.57 -11.14
C ILE A 57 -12.66 0.60 -11.82
N VAL A 58 -11.39 0.60 -11.39
CA VAL A 58 -10.37 -0.31 -11.92
C VAL A 58 -10.64 -1.75 -11.50
N LYS A 59 -11.18 -1.97 -10.30
CA LYS A 59 -11.62 -3.32 -9.88
C LYS A 59 -12.81 -3.84 -10.69
N GLY A 60 -13.70 -2.97 -11.14
CA GLY A 60 -14.83 -3.34 -12.00
C GLY A 60 -14.39 -3.68 -13.42
N ASP A 61 -13.36 -3.01 -13.93
CA ASP A 61 -12.78 -3.29 -15.25
C ASP A 61 -11.25 -3.16 -15.20
N PRO A 62 -10.53 -4.31 -15.11
CA PRO A 62 -9.08 -4.33 -15.02
C PRO A 62 -8.33 -3.74 -16.22
N ARG A 63 -9.02 -3.44 -17.33
CA ARG A 63 -8.41 -2.79 -18.51
C ARG A 63 -8.35 -1.27 -18.41
N LYS A 64 -9.03 -0.67 -17.44
CA LYS A 64 -8.99 0.78 -17.23
C LYS A 64 -7.59 1.22 -16.80
N THR A 65 -7.10 2.24 -17.49
CA THR A 65 -5.76 2.79 -17.28
C THR A 65 -5.77 3.92 -16.25
N ALA A 66 -4.59 4.34 -15.79
CA ALA A 66 -4.45 5.52 -14.93
C ALA A 66 -4.97 6.81 -15.61
N THR A 67 -4.96 6.85 -16.96
CA THR A 67 -5.52 7.97 -17.73
C THR A 67 -7.04 8.00 -17.60
N ASP A 68 -7.70 6.85 -17.69
CA ASP A 68 -9.15 6.72 -17.53
C ASP A 68 -9.57 7.10 -16.11
N VAL A 69 -8.80 6.67 -15.11
CA VAL A 69 -9.01 7.04 -13.71
C VAL A 69 -8.88 8.55 -13.51
N ARG A 70 -7.89 9.20 -14.14
CA ARG A 70 -7.75 10.67 -14.11
C ARG A 70 -8.95 11.36 -14.74
N ILE A 71 -9.36 10.92 -15.94
CA ILE A 71 -10.51 11.50 -16.65
C ILE A 71 -11.76 11.37 -15.77
N TYR A 72 -11.99 10.19 -15.21
CA TYR A 72 -13.11 9.97 -14.30
C TYR A 72 -13.04 10.88 -13.07
N ALA A 73 -11.88 10.98 -12.43
CA ALA A 73 -11.68 11.81 -11.24
C ALA A 73 -11.96 13.29 -11.48
N ASN A 74 -11.60 13.80 -12.66
CA ASN A 74 -11.80 15.20 -13.01
C ASN A 74 -13.25 15.48 -13.42
N ASN A 75 -13.86 14.59 -14.20
CA ASN A 75 -15.21 14.80 -14.71
C ASN A 75 -16.30 14.55 -13.66
N ASN A 76 -16.11 13.57 -12.77
CA ASN A 76 -17.15 13.13 -11.83
C ASN A 76 -16.92 13.61 -10.39
N LEU A 77 -15.67 13.85 -9.99
CA LEU A 77 -15.33 14.26 -8.62
C LEU A 77 -14.69 15.66 -8.56
N SER A 78 -14.50 16.33 -9.70
CA SER A 78 -13.92 17.68 -9.80
C SER A 78 -12.58 17.84 -9.07
N LEU A 79 -11.79 16.76 -8.96
CA LEU A 79 -10.55 16.76 -8.17
C LEU A 79 -9.39 17.50 -8.86
N GLY A 80 -9.44 17.67 -10.19
CA GLY A 80 -8.36 18.29 -10.96
C GLY A 80 -6.99 17.65 -10.71
N ILE A 81 -6.91 16.32 -10.83
CA ILE A 81 -5.67 15.56 -10.62
C ILE A 81 -4.95 15.30 -11.95
N VAL A 82 -3.63 15.14 -11.85
CA VAL A 82 -2.77 14.70 -12.95
C VAL A 82 -2.61 13.17 -12.96
N ILE A 83 -2.19 12.61 -14.09
CA ILE A 83 -2.02 11.15 -14.28
C ILE A 83 -1.12 10.54 -13.19
N ARG A 84 -0.04 11.23 -12.80
CA ARG A 84 0.89 10.75 -11.77
C ARG A 84 0.22 10.54 -10.41
N THR A 85 -0.75 11.38 -10.06
CA THR A 85 -1.53 11.24 -8.82
C THR A 85 -2.46 10.03 -8.91
N ALA A 86 -3.13 9.82 -10.05
CA ALA A 86 -3.95 8.64 -10.28
C ALA A 86 -3.13 7.34 -10.16
N ARG A 87 -1.93 7.31 -10.74
CA ARG A 87 -1.02 6.14 -10.60
C ARG A 87 -0.65 5.86 -9.14
N ARG A 88 -0.27 6.88 -8.37
CA ARG A 88 0.05 6.73 -6.94
C ARG A 88 -1.13 6.21 -6.12
N ILE A 89 -2.36 6.57 -6.47
CA ILE A 89 -3.56 6.06 -5.81
C ILE A 89 -3.70 4.56 -6.06
N LEU A 90 -3.50 4.12 -7.31
CA LEU A 90 -3.57 2.70 -7.69
C LEU A 90 -2.42 1.88 -7.08
N GLU A 91 -1.20 2.41 -7.06
CA GLU A 91 -0.03 1.77 -6.44
C GLU A 91 -0.25 1.53 -4.94
N ARG A 92 -0.78 2.52 -4.21
CA ARG A 92 -1.14 2.37 -2.79
C ARG A 92 -2.24 1.34 -2.56
N ALA A 93 -3.11 1.15 -3.55
CA ALA A 93 -4.14 0.10 -3.53
C ALA A 93 -3.62 -1.25 -4.03
N ASN A 94 -2.31 -1.39 -4.26
CA ASN A 94 -1.65 -2.58 -4.77
C ASN A 94 -2.18 -3.04 -6.15
N LEU A 95 -2.54 -2.08 -7.01
CA LEU A 95 -3.01 -2.29 -8.38
C LEU A 95 -1.99 -1.72 -9.39
N PRO A 96 -0.82 -2.36 -9.56
CA PRO A 96 0.12 -1.98 -10.60
C PRO A 96 -0.45 -2.29 -11.99
N ALA A 97 0.00 -1.55 -13.00
CA ALA A 97 -0.30 -1.88 -14.38
C ALA A 97 0.29 -3.26 -14.74
N ARG A 98 -0.49 -4.12 -15.38
CA ARG A 98 -0.07 -5.45 -15.86
C ARG A 98 -0.48 -5.68 -17.30
N HIS A 99 0.30 -6.47 -18.03
CA HIS A 99 -0.08 -6.93 -19.35
C HIS A 99 -0.95 -8.20 -19.23
N PRO A 100 -2.07 -8.29 -19.97
CA PRO A 100 -2.85 -9.52 -20.02
C PRO A 100 -2.05 -10.64 -20.69
N SER A 101 -2.14 -11.85 -20.16
CA SER A 101 -1.51 -13.03 -20.77
C SER A 101 -2.18 -13.38 -22.10
N LYS A 102 -1.38 -13.69 -23.13
CA LYS A 102 -1.88 -14.24 -24.40
C LYS A 102 -2.34 -15.68 -24.16
N LYS A 103 -3.64 -15.96 -24.37
CA LYS A 103 -4.23 -17.30 -24.23
C LYS A 103 -4.88 -17.72 -25.54
N PRO A 104 -4.82 -19.01 -25.93
CA PRO A 104 -5.55 -19.49 -27.10
C PRO A 104 -7.06 -19.36 -26.88
N LEU A 105 -7.79 -19.09 -27.96
CA LEU A 105 -9.25 -19.09 -27.96
C LEU A 105 -9.75 -20.53 -28.01
N ILE A 106 -10.29 -21.03 -26.90
CA ILE A 106 -10.78 -22.41 -26.79
C ILE A 106 -12.31 -22.41 -26.93
N SER A 107 -12.86 -23.28 -27.77
CA SER A 107 -14.30 -23.45 -27.90
C SER A 107 -14.92 -23.99 -26.60
N LYS A 108 -16.21 -23.69 -26.35
CA LYS A 108 -16.92 -24.18 -25.15
C LYS A 108 -16.89 -25.71 -25.02
N LYS A 109 -16.99 -26.44 -26.15
CA LYS A 109 -16.87 -27.91 -26.20
C LYS A 109 -15.51 -28.39 -25.69
N ASN A 110 -14.44 -27.76 -26.14
CA ASN A 110 -13.07 -28.13 -25.76
C ASN A 110 -12.78 -27.77 -24.30
N VAL A 111 -13.31 -26.66 -23.79
CA VAL A 111 -13.21 -26.32 -22.35
C VAL A 111 -13.82 -27.43 -21.49
N LYS A 112 -15.02 -27.91 -21.84
CA LYS A 112 -15.70 -29.00 -21.12
C LYS A 112 -14.90 -30.29 -21.16
N ALA A 113 -14.46 -30.71 -22.35
CA ALA A 113 -13.69 -31.95 -22.52
C ALA A 113 -12.37 -31.92 -21.72
N ARG A 114 -11.64 -30.80 -21.76
CA ARG A 114 -10.38 -30.64 -21.00
C ARG A 114 -10.61 -30.68 -19.49
N LEU A 115 -11.69 -30.06 -19.01
CA LEU A 115 -12.04 -30.08 -17.59
C LEU A 115 -12.43 -31.47 -17.10
N GLU A 116 -13.24 -32.20 -17.87
CA GLU A 116 -13.61 -33.59 -17.56
C GLU A 116 -12.40 -34.51 -17.55
N PHE A 117 -11.52 -34.38 -18.55
CA PHE A 117 -10.28 -35.13 -18.61
C PHE A 117 -9.40 -34.88 -17.37
N ALA A 118 -9.17 -33.61 -17.02
CA ALA A 118 -8.35 -33.25 -15.85
C ALA A 118 -8.93 -33.79 -14.53
N ARG A 119 -10.26 -33.79 -14.38
CA ARG A 119 -10.93 -34.35 -13.19
C ARG A 119 -10.80 -35.88 -13.12
N LYS A 120 -10.95 -36.58 -14.24
CA LYS A 120 -10.85 -38.06 -14.31
C LYS A 120 -9.44 -38.56 -14.01
N HIS A 121 -8.43 -37.76 -14.33
CA HIS A 121 -7.03 -38.14 -14.23
C HIS A 121 -6.28 -37.33 -13.15
N LEU A 122 -6.98 -36.91 -12.09
CA LEU A 122 -6.37 -36.13 -11.01
C LEU A 122 -5.29 -36.96 -10.29
N GLU A 123 -5.61 -38.22 -10.00
CA GLU A 123 -4.72 -39.19 -9.33
C GLU A 123 -3.98 -40.09 -10.34
N TRP A 124 -3.75 -39.61 -11.56
CA TRP A 124 -3.03 -40.40 -12.55
C TRP A 124 -1.56 -40.55 -12.14
N SER A 125 -1.24 -41.67 -11.50
CA SER A 125 0.12 -42.14 -11.29
C SER A 125 0.56 -43.00 -12.47
N VAL A 126 1.77 -42.77 -12.99
CA VAL A 126 2.42 -43.73 -13.89
C VAL A 126 2.84 -44.91 -13.01
N ALA A 127 2.26 -46.08 -13.22
CA ALA A 127 2.77 -47.30 -12.58
C ALA A 127 4.16 -47.59 -13.17
N GLU A 128 5.17 -47.72 -12.30
CA GLU A 128 6.53 -48.14 -12.65
C GLU A 128 6.57 -49.58 -13.18
#